data_AF-A0A164QLB4-F1
#
_entry.id   AF-A0A164QLB4-F1
#
_cell.length_a   1.000
_cell.length_b   1.000
_cell.length_c   1.000
_cell.angle_alpha   90.00
_cell.angle_beta   90.00
_cell.angle_gamma   90.00
#
_symmetry.space_group_name_H-M   'P 1'
#
loop_
_entity.id
_entity.type
_entity.pdbx_description
1 polymer ?
#
loop_
_entity_poly.entity_id
_entity_poly.type
_entity_poly.pdbx_seq_one_letter_code
_entity_poly.pdbx_strand_id
1 'polypeptide(L)'
;MLRCGGSRKILILSLLIVVLFITLISSLSTAARYATPVAANGSTTHINEDEEYRARISAIRSTDTRPHSKTLGVADNVYLITLPKRIDRRELMDKIARALDITFTYFEGTDHHSERVAKIMDRVKWQRGRIDDREAEPADWPEADTESHPEVIFDAYPFQWSSDVIVNQLNPLNNSLVIAGSDYWTLDPPDPVWEASHPLPSTRDKKMIMSTIGFNDAYKNVALTNAMIGCWDSHARLWRKIVENGDKVAIIFEDDIDMEFDIEKRILRMWPALPKDWDVVMLGHCWSAEYENQPLPGSVALRPMYHTLCTHAYAVSSTGVRRLIRHARSPDLAYSRPVDHVIKDLTLQRRLKTFSVYPQIVIQTKESISDVVGDRGIGWKEALLDSTLERIRMESGEIPIE
;
A
#
# COMPACT_ATOMS: atom_id res chain seq x y z
N MET A 1 -67.08 -6.94 -34.64
CA MET A 1 -67.16 -6.32 -35.98
C MET A 1 -65.72 -5.99 -36.38
N LEU A 2 -65.04 -6.74 -37.26
CA LEU A 2 -65.12 -6.67 -38.74
C LEU A 2 -64.96 -5.20 -39.20
N ARG A 3 -63.94 -4.78 -39.97
CA ARG A 3 -63.35 -5.40 -41.17
C ARG A 3 -62.03 -4.71 -41.60
N CYS A 4 -61.13 -5.52 -42.21
CA CYS A 4 -60.32 -5.36 -43.45
C CYS A 4 -59.51 -4.07 -43.75
N GLY A 5 -58.30 -4.13 -44.34
CA GLY A 5 -57.52 -5.26 -44.86
C GLY A 5 -56.41 -4.86 -45.86
N GLY A 6 -55.53 -5.83 -46.17
CA GLY A 6 -54.65 -5.96 -47.37
C GLY A 6 -53.38 -5.10 -47.41
N SER A 7 -52.17 -5.54 -47.77
CA SER A 7 -51.74 -6.63 -48.67
C SER A 7 -50.28 -7.09 -48.45
N ARG A 8 -49.99 -8.28 -49.02
CA ARG A 8 -48.86 -9.22 -48.87
C ARG A 8 -47.52 -8.89 -49.61
N LYS A 9 -46.49 -9.67 -49.20
CA LYS A 9 -45.24 -10.18 -49.87
C LYS A 9 -43.97 -9.38 -49.49
N ILE A 10 -42.86 -9.95 -48.96
CA ILE A 10 -41.90 -10.97 -49.47
C ILE A 10 -41.08 -11.48 -48.24
N LEU A 11 -41.11 -12.75 -47.81
CA LEU A 11 -40.26 -13.94 -48.12
C LEU A 11 -38.72 -13.84 -47.89
N ILE A 12 -38.27 -14.53 -46.81
CA ILE A 12 -36.99 -15.26 -46.58
C ILE A 12 -35.66 -14.51 -46.74
N LEU A 13 -35.03 -14.11 -45.62
CA LEU A 13 -33.56 -13.95 -45.53
C LEU A 13 -33.06 -13.92 -44.07
N SER A 14 -33.01 -15.05 -43.35
CA SER A 14 -32.28 -15.10 -42.05
C SER A 14 -31.66 -16.46 -41.70
N LEU A 15 -31.68 -17.46 -42.59
CA LEU A 15 -31.09 -18.78 -42.33
C LEU A 15 -29.64 -18.95 -42.84
N LEU A 16 -29.02 -17.87 -43.32
CA LEU A 16 -27.69 -17.91 -43.98
C LEU A 16 -26.51 -17.47 -43.08
N ILE A 17 -26.76 -17.01 -41.85
CA ILE A 17 -25.69 -16.55 -40.94
C ILE A 17 -25.21 -17.66 -39.99
N VAL A 18 -25.99 -18.73 -39.80
CA VAL A 18 -25.64 -19.83 -38.88
C VAL A 18 -24.75 -20.90 -39.54
N VAL A 19 -24.71 -20.98 -40.87
CA VAL A 19 -23.91 -22.00 -41.60
C VAL A 19 -22.46 -21.55 -41.86
N LEU A 20 -22.14 -20.25 -41.72
CA LEU A 20 -20.79 -19.71 -41.94
C LEU A 20 -19.88 -19.75 -40.71
N PHE A 21 -20.40 -20.11 -39.53
CA PHE A 21 -19.61 -20.21 -38.30
C PHE A 21 -19.17 -21.64 -37.95
N ILE A 22 -19.70 -22.67 -38.62
CA ILE A 22 -19.38 -24.08 -38.33
C ILE A 22 -18.26 -24.62 -39.26
N THR A 23 -17.89 -23.91 -40.33
CA THR A 23 -16.84 -24.35 -41.27
C THR A 23 -15.45 -23.74 -41.02
N LEU A 24 -15.29 -22.87 -40.00
CA LEU A 24 -13.98 -22.30 -39.65
C LEU A 24 -13.25 -23.04 -38.50
N ILE A 25 -13.85 -24.12 -37.95
CA ILE A 25 -13.27 -24.90 -36.83
C ILE A 25 -12.64 -26.24 -37.28
N SER A 26 -12.65 -26.56 -38.59
CA SER A 26 -12.20 -27.88 -39.06
C SER A 26 -11.08 -27.86 -40.12
N SER A 27 -10.24 -26.82 -40.17
CA SER A 27 -9.16 -26.74 -41.17
C SER A 27 -7.80 -26.28 -40.64
N LEU A 28 -7.36 -26.77 -39.48
CA LEU A 28 -5.96 -26.71 -39.04
C LEU A 28 -5.55 -28.01 -38.34
N SER A 29 -5.77 -29.14 -39.02
CA SER A 29 -5.23 -30.43 -38.61
C SER A 29 -5.08 -31.34 -39.82
N THR A 30 -4.04 -31.11 -40.63
CA THR A 30 -3.33 -32.15 -41.42
C THR A 30 -2.20 -31.50 -42.21
N ALA A 31 -1.02 -31.42 -41.60
CA ALA A 31 0.25 -31.34 -42.30
C ALA A 31 1.30 -32.16 -41.53
N ALA A 32 1.00 -33.45 -41.35
CA ALA A 32 2.02 -34.44 -41.06
C ALA A 32 2.67 -34.84 -42.40
N ARG A 33 3.90 -34.37 -42.64
CA ARG A 33 4.80 -34.92 -43.66
C ARG A 33 6.19 -35.08 -43.04
N TYR A 34 6.57 -36.34 -42.86
CA TYR A 34 7.91 -36.91 -42.80
C TYR A 34 9.08 -35.93 -42.58
N ALA A 35 9.49 -35.81 -41.31
CA ALA A 35 10.86 -35.50 -40.95
C ALA A 35 11.43 -36.73 -40.23
N THR A 36 12.57 -37.22 -40.72
CA THR A 36 13.36 -38.32 -40.16
C THR A 36 13.79 -38.03 -38.71
N PRO A 37 13.92 -39.04 -37.84
CA PRO A 37 14.39 -38.83 -36.48
C PRO A 37 15.91 -38.62 -36.51
N VAL A 38 16.34 -37.35 -36.43
CA VAL A 38 17.70 -37.05 -35.98
C VAL A 38 17.68 -37.18 -34.46
N ALA A 39 18.48 -38.10 -33.94
CA ALA A 39 18.73 -38.25 -32.52
C ALA A 39 19.27 -36.93 -31.95
N ALA A 40 18.40 -36.16 -31.29
CA ALA A 40 18.84 -35.07 -30.41
C ALA A 40 19.28 -35.70 -29.10
N ASN A 41 20.57 -36.05 -29.05
CA ASN A 41 21.32 -36.21 -27.82
C ASN A 41 21.16 -34.96 -26.95
N GLY A 42 20.88 -35.15 -25.67
CA GLY A 42 21.11 -34.15 -24.62
C GLY A 42 20.00 -33.13 -24.41
N SER A 43 18.85 -33.58 -23.89
CA SER A 43 18.05 -32.69 -23.02
C SER A 43 18.77 -32.59 -21.68
N THR A 44 19.79 -31.74 -21.60
CA THR A 44 20.17 -31.16 -20.31
C THR A 44 18.95 -30.40 -19.82
N THR A 45 18.27 -30.97 -18.83
CA THR A 45 17.36 -30.24 -17.97
C THR A 45 18.15 -29.06 -17.39
N HIS A 46 18.06 -27.90 -18.02
CA HIS A 46 18.40 -26.63 -17.38
C HIS A 46 17.32 -26.43 -16.32
N ILE A 47 17.49 -27.09 -15.17
CA ILE A 47 16.77 -26.72 -13.97
C ILE A 47 17.20 -25.29 -13.68
N ASN A 48 16.23 -24.39 -13.55
CA ASN A 48 16.49 -22.99 -13.30
C ASN A 48 17.24 -22.88 -11.96
N GLU A 49 18.41 -22.22 -11.94
CA GLU A 49 19.23 -22.07 -10.72
C GLU A 49 18.42 -21.50 -9.53
N ASP A 50 17.41 -20.68 -9.83
CA ASP A 50 16.48 -20.13 -8.83
C ASP A 50 15.49 -21.16 -8.30
N GLU A 51 15.02 -22.10 -9.13
CA GLU A 51 14.17 -23.20 -8.68
C GLU A 51 14.96 -24.16 -7.79
N GLU A 52 16.22 -24.46 -8.13
CA GLU A 52 17.09 -25.26 -7.27
C GLU A 52 17.37 -24.55 -5.94
N TYR A 53 17.69 -23.25 -5.98
CA TYR A 53 17.87 -22.44 -4.78
C TYR A 53 16.62 -22.46 -3.91
N ARG A 54 15.45 -22.21 -4.51
CA ARG A 54 14.16 -22.24 -3.80
C ARG A 54 13.88 -23.61 -3.18
N ALA A 55 14.19 -24.69 -3.89
CA ALA A 55 14.04 -26.05 -3.38
C ALA A 55 14.95 -26.30 -2.16
N ARG A 56 16.23 -25.90 -2.23
CA ARG A 56 17.18 -26.04 -1.10
C ARG A 56 16.74 -25.25 0.13
N ILE A 57 16.43 -23.96 -0.04
CA ILE A 57 16.04 -23.10 1.10
C ILE A 57 14.69 -23.52 1.70
N SER A 58 13.76 -24.03 0.88
CA SER A 58 12.49 -24.58 1.38
C SER A 58 12.69 -25.80 2.27
N ALA A 59 13.67 -26.66 1.95
CA ALA A 59 13.93 -27.91 2.65
C ALA A 59 14.54 -27.72 4.04
N ILE A 60 15.03 -26.52 4.38
CA ILE A 60 15.63 -26.23 5.69
C ILE A 60 14.64 -26.47 6.84
N ARG A 61 13.38 -26.08 6.67
CA ARG A 61 12.28 -26.41 7.61
C ARG A 61 10.99 -26.74 6.87
N SER A 62 10.19 -27.63 7.42
CA SER A 62 9.00 -28.20 6.79
C SER A 62 7.73 -27.31 6.81
N THR A 63 7.82 -26.09 7.33
CA THR A 63 6.69 -25.13 7.46
C THR A 63 6.10 -24.71 6.11
N ASP A 64 6.93 -24.62 5.07
CA ASP A 64 6.50 -24.35 3.70
C ASP A 64 7.31 -25.08 2.63
N THR A 65 6.60 -25.85 1.82
CA THR A 65 7.12 -26.59 0.67
C THR A 65 6.39 -26.25 -0.62
N ARG A 66 5.44 -25.30 -0.59
CA ARG A 66 4.66 -24.93 -1.76
C ARG A 66 5.37 -23.81 -2.54
N PRO A 67 5.29 -23.82 -3.87
CA PRO A 67 5.65 -22.66 -4.67
C PRO A 67 4.80 -21.47 -4.25
N HIS A 68 5.42 -20.29 -4.18
CA HIS A 68 4.72 -19.03 -4.06
C HIS A 68 4.44 -18.49 -5.46
N SER A 69 3.41 -17.67 -5.56
CA SER A 69 3.20 -16.79 -6.68
C SER A 69 4.10 -15.55 -6.56
N LYS A 70 4.34 -14.88 -7.70
CA LYS A 70 5.13 -13.65 -7.73
C LYS A 70 4.52 -12.50 -6.92
N THR A 71 3.23 -12.59 -6.58
CA THR A 71 2.45 -11.51 -5.94
C THR A 71 1.68 -11.96 -4.70
N LEU A 72 2.17 -13.00 -4.01
CA LEU A 72 1.59 -13.49 -2.74
C LEU A 72 0.12 -13.95 -2.84
N GLY A 73 -0.34 -14.25 -4.04
CA GLY A 73 -1.61 -14.88 -4.37
C GLY A 73 -2.84 -13.98 -4.28
N VAL A 74 -2.68 -12.77 -3.75
CA VAL A 74 -3.80 -11.83 -3.51
C VAL A 74 -3.61 -10.47 -4.16
N ALA A 75 -2.38 -10.10 -4.53
CA ALA A 75 -2.06 -8.78 -5.06
C ALA A 75 -1.87 -8.81 -6.58
N ASP A 76 -2.17 -7.69 -7.23
CA ASP A 76 -1.80 -7.44 -8.62
C ASP A 76 -0.32 -7.06 -8.70
N ASN A 77 0.16 -6.28 -7.73
CA ASN A 77 1.54 -5.84 -7.61
C ASN A 77 2.02 -5.81 -6.14
N VAL A 78 3.30 -6.13 -5.94
CA VAL A 78 4.01 -6.00 -4.66
C VAL A 78 5.05 -4.90 -4.83
N TYR A 79 4.86 -3.78 -4.15
CA TYR A 79 5.74 -2.62 -4.23
C TYR A 79 6.72 -2.60 -3.07
N LEU A 80 7.95 -2.17 -3.33
CA LEU A 80 8.98 -1.97 -2.31
C LEU A 80 9.49 -0.53 -2.38
N ILE A 81 9.25 0.25 -1.33
CA ILE A 81 9.78 1.60 -1.18
C ILE A 81 11.22 1.51 -0.69
N THR A 82 12.14 2.12 -1.43
CA THR A 82 13.57 2.17 -1.05
C THR A 82 14.23 3.40 -1.66
N LEU A 83 15.24 3.94 -0.99
CA LEU A 83 16.04 5.02 -1.56
C LEU A 83 17.00 4.47 -2.63
N PRO A 84 17.19 5.13 -3.78
CA PRO A 84 18.14 4.70 -4.81
C PRO A 84 19.56 4.47 -4.30
N LYS A 85 19.98 5.21 -3.27
CA LYS A 85 21.31 5.10 -2.65
C LYS A 85 21.50 3.90 -1.71
N ARG A 86 20.41 3.23 -1.27
CA ARG A 86 20.47 2.09 -0.33
C ARG A 86 20.63 0.77 -1.08
N ILE A 87 21.77 0.63 -1.75
CA ILE A 87 22.10 -0.59 -2.52
C ILE A 87 22.20 -1.79 -1.58
N ASP A 88 22.71 -1.59 -0.37
CA ASP A 88 22.76 -2.59 0.71
C ASP A 88 21.39 -3.21 1.01
N ARG A 89 20.36 -2.37 1.15
CA ARG A 89 18.99 -2.84 1.44
C ARG A 89 18.33 -3.46 0.23
N ARG A 90 18.57 -2.94 -0.97
CA ARG A 90 18.08 -3.54 -2.22
C ARG A 90 18.62 -4.94 -2.42
N GLU A 91 19.93 -5.15 -2.21
CA GLU A 91 20.54 -6.48 -2.29
C GLU A 91 19.96 -7.45 -1.25
N LEU A 92 19.67 -6.98 -0.04
CA LEU A 92 18.99 -7.78 0.98
C LEU A 92 17.57 -8.17 0.54
N MET A 93 16.80 -7.20 0.03
CA MET A 93 15.45 -7.45 -0.45
C MET A 93 15.43 -8.35 -1.69
N ASP A 94 16.43 -8.27 -2.58
CA ASP A 94 16.57 -9.19 -3.71
C ASP A 94 16.81 -10.64 -3.24
N LYS A 95 17.55 -10.85 -2.15
CA LYS A 95 17.70 -12.18 -1.54
C LYS A 95 16.38 -12.70 -0.98
N ILE A 96 15.60 -11.84 -0.31
CA ILE A 96 14.24 -12.19 0.18
C ILE A 96 13.32 -12.51 -1.00
N ALA A 97 13.32 -11.69 -2.05
CA ALA A 97 12.52 -11.89 -3.25
C ALA A 97 12.83 -13.26 -3.90
N ARG A 98 14.12 -13.58 -4.04
CA ARG A 98 14.58 -14.87 -4.56
C ARG A 98 14.17 -16.04 -3.66
N ALA A 99 14.32 -15.90 -2.35
CA ALA A 99 13.99 -16.94 -1.37
C ALA A 99 12.49 -17.26 -1.32
N LEU A 100 11.65 -16.27 -1.56
CA LEU A 100 10.19 -16.40 -1.53
C LEU A 100 9.55 -16.48 -2.90
N ASP A 101 10.33 -16.38 -3.97
CA ASP A 101 9.83 -16.30 -5.34
C ASP A 101 8.85 -15.12 -5.60
N ILE A 102 9.05 -14.00 -4.92
CA ILE A 102 8.24 -12.77 -5.04
C ILE A 102 8.90 -11.83 -6.06
N THR A 103 8.10 -11.06 -6.80
CA THR A 103 8.61 -9.97 -7.66
C THR A 103 8.28 -8.62 -7.04
N PHE A 104 9.31 -7.89 -6.60
CA PHE A 104 9.15 -6.51 -6.14
C PHE A 104 9.15 -5.53 -7.31
N THR A 105 8.13 -4.68 -7.33
CA THR A 105 8.14 -3.43 -8.10
C THR A 105 8.78 -2.36 -7.23
N TYR A 106 10.08 -2.13 -7.46
CA TYR A 106 10.84 -1.11 -6.75
C TYR A 106 10.27 0.29 -7.00
N PHE A 107 10.04 1.03 -5.93
CA PHE A 107 9.58 2.40 -5.96
C PHE A 107 10.58 3.32 -5.25
N GLU A 108 11.01 4.38 -5.93
CA GLU A 108 11.98 5.31 -5.37
C GLU A 108 11.36 6.16 -4.26
N GLY A 109 11.85 5.95 -3.04
CA GLY A 109 11.51 6.76 -1.88
C GLY A 109 12.09 8.18 -1.97
N THR A 110 11.55 9.08 -1.16
CA THR A 110 11.99 10.47 -1.07
C THR A 110 13.08 10.62 -0.02
N ASP A 111 14.26 11.04 -0.46
CA ASP A 111 15.37 11.35 0.45
C ASP A 111 15.01 12.55 1.34
N HIS A 112 15.19 12.39 2.65
CA HIS A 112 14.88 13.43 3.63
C HIS A 112 15.81 14.66 3.56
N HIS A 113 16.92 14.57 2.82
CA HIS A 113 17.79 15.70 2.50
C HIS A 113 17.44 16.39 1.17
N SER A 114 16.41 15.94 0.45
CA SER A 114 16.07 16.48 -0.87
C SER A 114 15.44 17.88 -0.79
N GLU A 115 15.62 18.66 -1.87
CA GLU A 115 14.93 19.95 -2.04
C GLU A 115 13.41 19.78 -2.09
N ARG A 116 12.92 18.61 -2.53
CA ARG A 116 11.51 18.25 -2.47
C ARG A 116 10.96 18.29 -1.04
N VAL A 117 11.68 17.69 -0.08
CA VAL A 117 11.30 17.71 1.34
C VAL A 117 11.38 19.13 1.91
N ALA A 118 12.41 19.90 1.54
CA ALA A 118 12.51 21.30 1.93
C ALA A 118 11.31 22.13 1.43
N LYS A 119 10.92 21.97 0.15
CA LYS A 119 9.75 22.63 -0.45
C LYS A 119 8.44 22.22 0.24
N ILE A 120 8.26 20.93 0.54
CA ILE A 120 7.09 20.45 1.30
C ILE A 120 7.03 21.12 2.68
N MET A 121 8.15 21.15 3.40
CA MET A 121 8.21 21.77 4.72
C MET A 121 7.86 23.27 4.67
N ASP A 122 8.34 24.01 3.67
CA ASP A 122 7.96 25.41 3.45
C ASP A 122 6.45 25.55 3.19
N ARG A 123 5.86 24.65 2.40
CA ARG A 123 4.42 24.62 2.11
C ARG A 123 3.57 24.27 3.33
N VAL A 124 4.03 23.36 4.19
CA VAL A 124 3.37 23.03 5.46
C VAL A 124 3.36 24.25 6.38
N LYS A 125 4.47 24.98 6.50
CA LYS A 125 4.54 26.23 7.28
C LYS A 125 3.61 27.30 6.73
N TRP A 126 3.59 27.47 5.41
CA TRP A 126 2.70 28.39 4.72
C TRP A 126 1.21 28.07 4.96
N GLN A 127 0.83 26.79 4.88
CA GLN A 127 -0.55 26.35 5.12
C GLN A 127 -0.97 26.53 6.59
N ARG A 128 -0.05 26.26 7.52
CA ARG A 128 -0.34 26.25 8.96
C ARG A 128 -0.41 27.62 9.60
N GLY A 129 0.10 28.66 8.95
CA GLY A 129 -0.16 30.05 9.34
C GLY A 129 -1.64 30.44 9.33
N ARG A 130 -2.57 29.58 8.88
CA ARG A 130 -4.03 29.75 9.06
C ARG A 130 -4.59 28.91 10.22
N ILE A 131 -3.98 27.76 10.49
CA ILE A 131 -4.53 26.70 11.36
C ILE A 131 -4.04 26.85 12.80
N ASP A 132 -2.76 27.22 12.97
CA ASP A 132 -2.10 27.32 14.27
C ASP A 132 -2.23 28.73 14.92
N ASP A 133 -3.00 29.64 14.30
CA ASP A 133 -3.14 31.04 14.76
C ASP A 133 -3.85 31.18 16.12
N ARG A 134 -4.68 30.18 16.48
CA ARG A 134 -5.33 30.08 17.80
C ARG A 134 -5.75 28.64 18.08
N GLU A 135 -5.92 28.28 19.35
CA GLU A 135 -6.53 27.01 19.72
C GLU A 135 -8.00 26.95 19.26
N ALA A 136 -8.52 25.75 18.99
CA ALA A 136 -9.94 25.56 18.70
C ALA A 136 -10.79 25.87 19.93
N GLU A 137 -11.81 26.69 19.74
CA GLU A 137 -12.83 26.97 20.74
C GLU A 137 -14.00 25.99 20.58
N PRO A 138 -14.83 25.77 21.62
CA PRO A 138 -15.99 24.87 21.54
C PRO A 138 -16.94 25.14 20.36
N ALA A 139 -16.98 26.37 19.85
CA ALA A 139 -17.79 26.75 18.68
C ALA A 139 -17.16 26.39 17.33
N ASP A 140 -15.86 26.10 17.29
CA ASP A 140 -15.17 25.60 16.10
C ASP A 140 -15.27 24.07 15.96
N TRP A 141 -15.70 23.39 17.03
CA TRP A 141 -15.87 21.95 17.03
C TRP A 141 -17.03 21.59 16.09
N PRO A 142 -16.85 20.63 15.17
CA PRO A 142 -17.96 20.15 14.35
C PRO A 142 -19.03 19.50 15.22
N GLU A 143 -20.26 19.36 14.69
CA GLU A 143 -21.27 18.51 15.32
C GLU A 143 -20.68 17.10 15.54
N ALA A 144 -20.82 16.57 16.76
CA ALA A 144 -20.26 15.28 17.12
C ALA A 144 -20.76 14.20 16.16
N ASP A 145 -19.84 13.62 15.38
CA ASP A 145 -20.17 12.45 14.58
C ASP A 145 -20.38 11.27 15.53
N THR A 146 -21.66 10.92 15.71
CA THR A 146 -22.11 9.84 16.59
C THR A 146 -21.59 8.47 16.18
N GLU A 147 -20.97 8.35 15.01
CA GLU A 147 -20.39 7.09 14.54
C GLU A 147 -18.93 6.90 14.96
N SER A 148 -18.18 7.93 15.32
CA SER A 148 -16.75 7.79 15.65
C SER A 148 -16.47 7.23 17.05
N HIS A 149 -15.26 6.71 17.27
CA HIS A 149 -14.88 6.12 18.57
C HIS A 149 -14.85 7.20 19.68
N PRO A 150 -15.36 6.94 20.90
CA PRO A 150 -15.50 7.95 21.97
C PRO A 150 -14.18 8.53 22.50
N GLU A 151 -13.05 7.89 22.22
CA GLU A 151 -11.70 8.42 22.53
C GLU A 151 -11.18 9.40 21.46
N VAL A 152 -11.91 9.58 20.36
CA VAL A 152 -11.60 10.55 19.30
C VAL A 152 -12.22 11.89 19.69
N ILE A 153 -11.37 12.86 20.01
CA ILE A 153 -11.80 14.26 20.07
C ILE A 153 -11.60 14.84 18.67
N PHE A 154 -12.71 15.22 18.03
CA PHE A 154 -12.67 15.89 16.74
C PHE A 154 -11.93 17.22 16.81
N ASP A 155 -11.08 17.46 15.82
CA ASP A 155 -10.67 18.77 15.32
C ASP A 155 -10.22 19.80 16.39
N ALA A 156 -9.05 19.54 17.00
CA ALA A 156 -8.35 20.47 17.89
C ALA A 156 -7.98 21.85 17.28
N TYR A 157 -8.32 22.08 16.01
CA TYR A 157 -8.11 23.30 15.21
C TYR A 157 -9.27 23.45 14.20
N PRO A 158 -9.51 24.64 13.59
CA PRO A 158 -10.50 24.85 12.53
C PRO A 158 -10.11 24.14 11.21
N PHE A 159 -10.12 22.82 11.28
CA PHE A 159 -9.73 21.87 10.24
C PHE A 159 -10.85 21.73 9.22
N GLN A 160 -10.49 21.65 7.93
CA GLN A 160 -11.46 21.40 6.86
C GLN A 160 -10.98 20.31 5.90
N TRP A 161 -11.84 19.31 5.70
CA TRP A 161 -11.66 18.34 4.63
C TRP A 161 -11.73 19.04 3.27
N SER A 162 -10.86 18.65 2.34
CA SER A 162 -10.95 19.16 0.97
C SER A 162 -12.29 18.75 0.33
N SER A 163 -12.78 19.57 -0.60
CA SER A 163 -13.98 19.25 -1.38
C SER A 163 -13.86 17.89 -2.08
N ASP A 164 -12.63 17.52 -2.46
CA ASP A 164 -12.33 16.24 -3.08
C ASP A 164 -12.58 15.04 -2.15
N VAL A 165 -12.33 15.17 -0.85
CA VAL A 165 -12.73 14.17 0.15
C VAL A 165 -14.25 14.13 0.29
N ILE A 166 -14.87 15.29 0.48
CA ILE A 166 -16.32 15.40 0.74
C ILE A 166 -17.14 14.78 -0.41
N VAL A 167 -16.82 15.13 -1.66
CA VAL A 167 -17.53 14.64 -2.86
C VAL A 167 -17.34 13.13 -3.07
N ASN A 168 -16.24 12.55 -2.59
CA ASN A 168 -15.88 11.15 -2.83
C ASN A 168 -15.99 10.27 -1.58
N GLN A 169 -16.54 10.78 -0.47
CA GLN A 169 -16.57 10.06 0.82
C GLN A 169 -17.33 8.73 0.74
N LEU A 170 -18.53 8.75 0.15
CA LEU A 170 -19.38 7.56 0.02
C LEU A 170 -18.82 6.54 -0.99
N ASN A 171 -18.27 7.03 -2.10
CA ASN A 171 -17.69 6.18 -3.15
C ASN A 171 -16.39 6.82 -3.70
N PRO A 172 -15.21 6.38 -3.22
CA PRO A 172 -13.92 6.95 -3.62
C PRO A 172 -13.57 6.67 -5.09
N LEU A 173 -14.29 5.75 -5.75
CA LEU A 173 -14.13 5.38 -7.16
C LEU A 173 -14.98 6.22 -8.11
N ASN A 174 -15.92 7.02 -7.58
CA ASN A 174 -16.91 7.74 -8.40
C ASN A 174 -16.25 8.75 -9.36
N ASN A 175 -15.25 9.47 -8.87
CA ASN A 175 -14.49 10.43 -9.67
C ASN A 175 -13.05 9.95 -9.89
N SER A 176 -12.49 10.30 -11.04
CA SER A 176 -11.06 10.13 -11.32
C SER A 176 -10.20 10.89 -10.31
N LEU A 177 -9.00 10.38 -10.08
CA LEU A 177 -8.02 11.06 -9.22
C LEU A 177 -7.31 12.15 -10.04
N VAL A 178 -7.81 13.38 -9.95
CA VAL A 178 -7.17 14.57 -10.56
C VAL A 178 -6.08 15.13 -9.64
N ILE A 179 -5.28 16.10 -10.09
CA ILE A 179 -4.40 16.88 -9.21
C ILE A 179 -5.26 17.77 -8.29
N ALA A 180 -5.02 17.73 -6.98
CA ALA A 180 -5.75 18.56 -6.02
C ALA A 180 -4.97 18.76 -4.70
N GLY A 181 -5.31 19.81 -3.96
CA GLY A 181 -4.80 20.02 -2.60
C GLY A 181 -3.27 20.11 -2.55
N SER A 182 -2.65 19.34 -1.67
CA SER A 182 -1.20 19.33 -1.51
C SER A 182 -0.43 18.69 -2.67
N ASP A 183 -1.09 18.12 -3.68
CA ASP A 183 -0.41 17.64 -4.89
C ASP A 183 0.39 18.76 -5.55
N TYR A 184 -0.20 19.97 -5.60
CA TYR A 184 0.42 21.16 -6.17
C TYR A 184 1.74 21.56 -5.51
N TRP A 185 1.96 21.17 -4.25
CA TRP A 185 3.18 21.51 -3.50
C TRP A 185 4.41 20.85 -4.10
N THR A 186 4.20 19.75 -4.84
CA THR A 186 5.27 18.84 -5.24
C THR A 186 5.22 18.43 -6.71
N LEU A 187 4.42 19.12 -7.53
CA LEU A 187 4.40 18.93 -8.97
C LEU A 187 5.77 19.19 -9.58
N ASP A 188 6.15 18.35 -10.55
CA ASP A 188 7.35 18.48 -11.35
C ASP A 188 7.02 18.21 -12.83
N PRO A 189 7.07 19.23 -13.72
CA PRO A 189 7.35 20.63 -13.40
C PRO A 189 6.24 21.29 -12.56
N PRO A 190 6.53 22.36 -11.80
CA PRO A 190 5.52 23.09 -11.02
C PRO A 190 4.43 23.72 -11.91
N ASP A 191 3.22 23.88 -11.36
CA ASP A 191 2.13 24.63 -12.02
C ASP A 191 2.34 26.14 -11.81
N PRO A 192 2.64 26.92 -12.87
CA PRO A 192 2.97 28.34 -12.72
C PRO A 192 1.78 29.21 -12.29
N VAL A 193 0.56 28.82 -12.67
CA VAL A 193 -0.66 29.57 -12.31
C VAL A 193 -0.98 29.35 -10.83
N TRP A 194 -0.84 28.12 -10.36
CA TRP A 194 -1.04 27.78 -8.96
C TRP A 194 0.04 28.42 -8.08
N GLU A 195 1.31 28.35 -8.47
CA GLU A 195 2.43 28.95 -7.71
C GLU A 195 2.29 30.48 -7.61
N ALA A 196 1.87 31.15 -8.70
CA ALA A 196 1.65 32.61 -8.70
C ALA A 196 0.49 33.05 -7.80
N SER A 197 -0.55 32.23 -7.67
CA SER A 197 -1.70 32.50 -6.78
C SER A 197 -1.46 32.08 -5.33
N HIS A 198 -0.43 31.27 -5.07
CA HIS A 198 -0.05 30.80 -3.73
C HIS A 198 1.44 31.03 -3.48
N PRO A 199 1.91 32.29 -3.45
CA PRO A 199 3.33 32.59 -3.29
C PRO A 199 3.83 32.15 -1.91
N LEU A 200 4.97 31.45 -1.88
CA LEU A 200 5.72 31.26 -0.64
C LEU A 200 6.37 32.59 -0.22
N PRO A 201 6.55 32.85 1.09
CA PRO A 201 7.30 34.01 1.56
C PRO A 201 8.73 34.05 0.99
N SER A 202 9.26 35.25 0.77
CA SER A 202 10.61 35.44 0.22
C SER A 202 11.72 34.95 1.16
N THR A 203 11.43 34.78 2.46
CA THR A 203 12.34 34.24 3.46
C THR A 203 11.80 32.93 4.03
N ARG A 204 12.65 31.89 4.05
CA ARG A 204 12.31 30.62 4.69
C ARG A 204 12.26 30.80 6.21
N ASP A 205 11.10 30.52 6.80
CA ASP A 205 10.99 30.47 8.26
C ASP A 205 11.77 29.25 8.78
N LYS A 206 12.67 29.48 9.74
CA LYS A 206 13.48 28.45 10.38
C LYS A 206 12.82 27.83 11.60
N LYS A 207 11.66 28.35 12.03
CA LYS A 207 10.91 27.79 13.15
C LYS A 207 10.60 26.32 12.90
N MET A 208 10.73 25.54 13.96
CA MET A 208 10.34 24.15 14.00
C MET A 208 8.81 24.09 14.02
N ILE A 209 8.24 23.18 13.24
CA ILE A 209 6.80 22.98 13.16
C ILE A 209 6.44 21.69 13.88
N MET A 210 5.48 21.76 14.79
CA MET A 210 5.11 20.61 15.64
C MET A 210 4.09 19.75 14.92
N SER A 211 4.15 18.43 15.04
CA SER A 211 3.09 17.56 14.56
C SER A 211 1.77 17.94 15.24
N THR A 212 0.68 17.97 14.48
CA THR A 212 -0.67 18.02 15.07
C THR A 212 -1.20 16.62 15.12
N ILE A 213 -1.86 16.21 16.20
CA ILE A 213 -2.64 14.98 16.24
C ILE A 213 -4.07 15.34 16.60
N GLY A 214 -5.01 14.71 15.90
CA GLY A 214 -6.46 14.85 16.15
C GLY A 214 -6.92 14.07 17.38
N PHE A 215 -6.04 13.85 18.36
CA PHE A 215 -6.32 13.11 19.58
C PHE A 215 -5.64 13.82 20.75
N ASN A 216 -6.47 14.43 21.59
CA ASN A 216 -6.23 14.70 23.01
C ASN A 216 -4.81 15.19 23.38
N ASP A 217 -4.37 16.29 22.76
CA ASP A 217 -3.14 17.06 23.10
C ASP A 217 -1.78 16.33 23.09
N ALA A 218 -1.74 15.01 22.88
CA ALA A 218 -0.59 14.19 23.23
C ALA A 218 0.68 14.42 22.38
N TYR A 219 0.57 15.16 21.26
CA TYR A 219 1.67 15.33 20.30
C TYR A 219 1.88 16.75 19.80
N LYS A 220 1.21 17.76 20.37
CA LYS A 220 1.45 19.18 20.06
C LYS A 220 2.92 19.61 20.28
N ASN A 221 3.73 18.77 20.92
CA ASN A 221 5.12 19.04 21.29
C ASN A 221 6.16 18.17 20.55
N VAL A 222 5.76 17.36 19.55
CA VAL A 222 6.72 16.58 18.75
C VAL A 222 7.03 17.34 17.47
N ALA A 223 8.30 17.58 17.17
CA ALA A 223 8.70 18.24 15.94
C ALA A 223 8.48 17.36 14.70
N LEU A 224 7.89 17.92 13.64
CA LEU A 224 7.91 17.27 12.32
C LEU A 224 9.34 17.27 11.79
N THR A 225 9.87 16.07 11.53
CA THR A 225 11.22 15.89 11.00
C THR A 225 11.18 15.73 9.48
N ASN A 226 12.28 16.07 8.81
CA ASN A 226 12.41 15.84 7.36
C ASN A 226 12.20 14.36 6.99
N ALA A 227 12.58 13.43 7.87
CA ALA A 227 12.41 12.01 7.61
C ALA A 227 10.95 11.57 7.67
N MET A 228 10.15 12.13 8.58
CA MET A 228 8.69 11.94 8.58
C MET A 228 8.05 12.46 7.28
N ILE A 229 8.50 13.63 6.80
CA ILE A 229 8.03 14.22 5.54
C ILE A 229 8.42 13.37 4.33
N GLY A 230 9.67 12.90 4.27
CA GLY A 230 10.16 12.02 3.20
C GLY A 230 9.42 10.69 3.15
N CYS A 231 9.17 10.08 4.32
CA CYS A 231 8.35 8.88 4.44
C CYS A 231 6.93 9.13 3.92
N TRP A 232 6.22 10.16 4.40
CA TRP A 232 4.89 10.51 3.90
C TRP A 232 4.86 10.70 2.38
N ASP A 233 5.78 11.50 1.84
CA ASP A 233 5.81 11.79 0.40
C ASP A 233 6.04 10.52 -0.43
N SER A 234 6.88 9.59 0.06
CA SER A 234 7.12 8.30 -0.58
C SER A 234 5.83 7.48 -0.70
N HIS A 235 5.07 7.36 0.38
CA HIS A 235 3.81 6.61 0.40
C HIS A 235 2.74 7.31 -0.45
N ALA A 236 2.60 8.64 -0.34
CA ALA A 236 1.62 9.40 -1.12
C ALA A 236 1.85 9.29 -2.64
N ARG A 237 3.11 9.38 -3.10
CA ARG A 237 3.44 9.18 -4.51
C ARG A 237 3.20 7.73 -4.95
N LEU A 238 3.51 6.75 -4.11
CA LEU A 238 3.22 5.35 -4.42
C LEU A 238 1.72 5.08 -4.53
N TRP A 239 0.89 5.62 -3.62
CA TRP A 239 -0.57 5.50 -3.70
C TRP A 239 -1.13 6.06 -5.01
N ARG A 240 -0.59 7.20 -5.48
CA ARG A 240 -0.94 7.75 -6.79
C ARG A 240 -0.60 6.76 -7.91
N LYS A 241 0.63 6.20 -7.87
CA LYS A 241 1.10 5.24 -8.86
C LYS A 241 0.24 3.98 -8.91
N ILE A 242 -0.18 3.47 -7.76
CA ILE A 242 -1.10 2.32 -7.64
C ILE A 242 -2.45 2.65 -8.29
N VAL A 243 -2.99 3.84 -8.03
CA VAL A 243 -4.25 4.31 -8.64
C VAL A 243 -4.13 4.42 -10.17
N GLU A 244 -3.00 4.93 -10.67
CA GLU A 244 -2.71 5.06 -12.10
C GLU A 244 -2.52 3.71 -12.80
N ASN A 245 -1.87 2.76 -12.12
CA ASN A 245 -1.71 1.39 -12.61
C ASN A 245 -3.04 0.60 -12.61
N GLY A 246 -4.01 1.03 -11.81
CA GLY A 246 -5.35 0.42 -11.77
C GLY A 246 -5.45 -0.83 -10.90
N ASP A 247 -4.46 -1.06 -10.02
CA ASP A 247 -4.40 -2.20 -9.12
C ASP A 247 -5.67 -2.31 -8.27
N LYS A 248 -6.23 -3.53 -8.18
CA LYS A 248 -7.34 -3.88 -7.29
C LYS A 248 -6.84 -4.13 -5.89
N VAL A 249 -5.69 -4.79 -5.78
CA VAL A 249 -4.97 -5.03 -4.54
C VAL A 249 -3.49 -4.79 -4.78
N ALA A 250 -2.88 -3.96 -3.94
CA ALA A 250 -1.43 -3.77 -3.91
C ALA A 250 -0.90 -4.10 -2.51
N ILE A 251 0.22 -4.78 -2.43
CA ILE A 251 1.00 -4.94 -1.20
C ILE A 251 2.17 -3.95 -1.26
N ILE A 252 2.44 -3.27 -0.15
CA ILE A 252 3.45 -2.23 -0.03
C ILE A 252 4.38 -2.62 1.12
N PHE A 253 5.67 -2.62 0.82
CA PHE A 253 6.75 -2.90 1.75
C PHE A 253 7.75 -1.73 1.80
N GLU A 254 8.42 -1.55 2.93
CA GLU A 254 9.66 -0.77 3.06
C GLU A 254 10.89 -1.71 2.97
N ASP A 255 12.10 -1.16 2.92
CA ASP A 255 13.33 -1.90 2.59
C ASP A 255 14.11 -2.43 3.80
N ASP A 256 13.57 -2.27 5.00
CA ASP A 256 14.17 -2.69 6.26
C ASP A 256 13.38 -3.81 6.94
N ILE A 257 12.84 -4.76 6.16
CA ILE A 257 11.92 -5.80 6.65
C ILE A 257 12.46 -7.23 6.57
N ASP A 258 11.89 -8.10 7.41
CA ASP A 258 11.92 -9.56 7.28
C ASP A 258 10.48 -10.08 7.35
N MET A 259 10.24 -11.28 6.83
CA MET A 259 8.89 -11.85 6.76
C MET A 259 8.87 -13.36 6.96
N GLU A 260 7.71 -13.88 7.37
CA GLU A 260 7.48 -15.31 7.47
C GLU A 260 7.79 -15.99 6.14
N PHE A 261 8.56 -17.07 6.17
CA PHE A 261 8.89 -17.83 4.97
C PHE A 261 7.64 -18.43 4.31
N ASP A 262 6.59 -18.69 5.09
CA ASP A 262 5.29 -19.17 4.63
C ASP A 262 4.24 -18.06 4.45
N ILE A 263 4.68 -16.82 4.21
CA ILE A 263 3.82 -15.63 4.13
C ILE A 263 2.64 -15.79 3.15
N GLU A 264 2.85 -16.30 1.93
CA GLU A 264 1.75 -16.48 0.96
C GLU A 264 0.68 -17.42 1.50
N LYS A 265 1.08 -18.55 2.09
CA LYS A 265 0.17 -19.52 2.68
C LYS A 265 -0.66 -18.90 3.81
N ARG A 266 -0.06 -18.03 4.63
CA ARG A 266 -0.77 -17.32 5.70
C ARG A 266 -1.76 -16.31 5.14
N ILE A 267 -1.33 -15.51 4.17
CA ILE A 267 -2.16 -14.52 3.49
C ILE A 267 -3.37 -15.21 2.87
N LEU A 268 -3.17 -16.23 2.04
CA LEU A 268 -4.24 -16.96 1.36
C LEU A 268 -5.23 -17.62 2.34
N ARG A 269 -4.76 -18.05 3.52
CA ARG A 269 -5.62 -18.63 4.56
C ARG A 269 -6.51 -17.58 5.22
N MET A 270 -6.00 -16.38 5.47
CA MET A 270 -6.72 -15.34 6.21
C MET A 270 -7.57 -14.44 5.29
N TRP A 271 -7.14 -14.21 4.05
CA TRP A 271 -7.75 -13.27 3.11
C TRP A 271 -9.26 -13.44 2.93
N PRO A 272 -9.82 -14.66 2.81
CA PRO A 272 -11.25 -14.86 2.62
C PRO A 272 -12.14 -14.34 3.76
N ALA A 273 -11.58 -14.10 4.95
CA ALA A 273 -12.31 -13.54 6.09
C ALA A 273 -12.49 -12.02 6.01
N LEU A 274 -11.78 -11.34 5.12
CA LEU A 274 -11.93 -9.89 4.93
C LEU A 274 -13.31 -9.56 4.35
N PRO A 275 -13.96 -8.50 4.84
CA PRO A 275 -15.22 -8.03 4.25
C PRO A 275 -14.95 -7.40 2.88
N LYS A 276 -15.90 -7.45 1.94
CA LYS A 276 -15.70 -7.00 0.54
C LYS A 276 -15.24 -5.54 0.38
N ASP A 277 -15.53 -4.70 1.38
CA ASP A 277 -15.29 -3.27 1.46
C ASP A 277 -14.10 -2.90 2.36
N TRP A 278 -13.15 -3.82 2.58
CA TRP A 278 -11.90 -3.53 3.29
C TRP A 278 -11.06 -2.47 2.53
N ASP A 279 -10.35 -1.63 3.27
CA ASP A 279 -9.50 -0.57 2.70
C ASP A 279 -8.01 -0.86 2.85
N VAL A 280 -7.58 -1.21 4.06
CA VAL A 280 -6.18 -1.44 4.41
C VAL A 280 -6.06 -2.70 5.26
N VAL A 281 -4.99 -3.47 5.05
CA VAL A 281 -4.60 -4.59 5.93
C VAL A 281 -3.14 -4.42 6.33
N MET A 282 -2.89 -4.15 7.61
CA MET A 282 -1.54 -4.06 8.17
C MET A 282 -0.96 -5.48 8.33
N LEU A 283 0.07 -5.80 7.55
CA LEU A 283 0.74 -7.11 7.55
C LEU A 283 1.88 -7.16 8.58
N GLY A 284 2.50 -6.00 8.78
CA GLY A 284 3.45 -5.69 9.84
C GLY A 284 3.10 -4.35 10.46
N HIS A 285 3.32 -4.23 11.76
CA HIS A 285 3.02 -3.03 12.54
C HIS A 285 3.83 -3.00 13.82
N CYS A 286 3.96 -1.82 14.40
CA CYS A 286 4.64 -1.61 15.66
C CYS A 286 3.68 -0.95 16.66
N TRP A 287 4.03 -0.98 17.95
CA TRP A 287 3.28 -0.29 19.03
C TRP A 287 1.78 -0.63 19.03
N SER A 288 1.51 -1.93 19.04
CA SER A 288 0.19 -2.49 18.81
C SER A 288 -0.33 -3.30 20.00
N ALA A 289 -1.62 -3.09 20.30
CA ALA A 289 -2.37 -3.86 21.29
C ALA A 289 -3.45 -4.74 20.64
N GLU A 290 -3.31 -5.03 19.34
CA GLU A 290 -4.32 -5.77 18.57
C GLU A 290 -4.59 -7.18 19.11
N TYR A 291 -3.69 -7.73 19.93
CA TYR A 291 -3.88 -8.99 20.63
C TYR A 291 -5.14 -9.00 21.53
N GLU A 292 -5.60 -7.83 21.97
CA GLU A 292 -6.79 -7.65 22.81
C GLU A 292 -8.10 -7.70 22.02
N ASN A 293 -8.05 -7.39 20.72
CA ASN A 293 -9.23 -7.37 19.84
C ASN A 293 -9.66 -8.77 19.43
N GLN A 294 -10.96 -9.02 19.26
CA GLN A 294 -11.41 -10.33 18.76
C GLN A 294 -11.04 -10.52 17.27
N PRO A 295 -10.59 -11.71 16.85
CA PRO A 295 -10.40 -12.03 15.44
C PRO A 295 -11.70 -11.93 14.64
N LEU A 296 -11.57 -11.64 13.35
CA LEU A 296 -12.69 -11.69 12.42
C LEU A 296 -13.23 -13.13 12.31
N PRO A 297 -14.56 -13.32 12.18
CA PRO A 297 -15.13 -14.62 11.87
C PRO A 297 -14.46 -15.25 10.64
N GLY A 298 -13.98 -16.49 10.76
CA GLY A 298 -13.28 -17.21 9.69
C GLY A 298 -11.76 -17.00 9.64
N SER A 299 -11.18 -16.18 10.52
CA SER A 299 -9.73 -16.04 10.69
C SER A 299 -9.34 -16.06 12.16
N VAL A 300 -8.17 -16.63 12.46
CA VAL A 300 -7.57 -16.55 13.81
C VAL A 300 -6.56 -15.40 13.94
N ALA A 301 -6.20 -14.78 12.81
CA ALA A 301 -5.11 -13.81 12.74
C ALA A 301 -5.59 -12.39 12.43
N LEU A 302 -6.62 -12.23 11.60
CA LEU A 302 -7.13 -10.91 11.21
C LEU A 302 -7.99 -10.30 12.30
N ARG A 303 -7.73 -9.03 12.62
CA ARG A 303 -8.45 -8.27 13.65
C ARG A 303 -8.84 -6.90 13.12
N PRO A 304 -9.99 -6.33 13.54
CA PRO A 304 -10.26 -4.91 13.30
C PRO A 304 -9.16 -4.07 13.91
N MET A 305 -8.60 -3.13 13.15
CA MET A 305 -7.51 -2.29 13.64
C MET A 305 -8.04 -1.24 14.61
N TYR A 306 -7.37 -1.12 15.76
CA TYR A 306 -7.54 -0.07 16.76
C TYR A 306 -6.32 0.85 16.82
N HIS A 307 -5.14 0.30 17.11
CA HIS A 307 -3.91 1.08 17.27
C HIS A 307 -2.71 0.30 16.74
N THR A 308 -2.36 0.55 15.48
CA THR A 308 -1.12 0.07 14.86
C THR A 308 -0.35 1.25 14.28
N LEU A 309 0.96 1.27 14.49
CA LEU A 309 1.88 2.24 13.89
C LEU A 309 2.87 1.52 12.96
N CYS A 310 3.77 2.29 12.34
CA CYS A 310 4.66 1.86 11.26
C CYS A 310 3.92 1.52 9.96
N THR A 311 4.61 1.71 8.83
CA THR A 311 4.08 1.43 7.48
C THR A 311 4.95 0.47 6.68
N HIS A 312 5.82 -0.29 7.36
CA HIS A 312 6.80 -1.17 6.73
C HIS A 312 6.18 -2.31 5.93
N ALA A 313 4.93 -2.70 6.23
CA ALA A 313 4.23 -3.75 5.50
C ALA A 313 2.70 -3.65 5.61
N TYR A 314 2.03 -3.35 4.50
CA TYR A 314 0.57 -3.30 4.45
C TYR A 314 0.03 -3.53 3.04
N ALA A 315 -1.21 -3.98 2.95
CA ALA A 315 -1.95 -4.09 1.71
C ALA A 315 -3.04 -3.03 1.62
N VAL A 316 -3.35 -2.60 0.40
CA VAL A 316 -4.42 -1.64 0.11
C VAL A 316 -5.34 -2.15 -0.99
N SER A 317 -6.63 -1.90 -0.85
CA SER A 317 -7.61 -2.13 -1.91
C SER A 317 -7.71 -0.91 -2.82
N SER A 318 -8.32 -1.07 -4.00
CA SER A 318 -8.57 0.06 -4.92
C SER A 318 -9.41 1.20 -4.30
N THR A 319 -10.32 0.89 -3.37
CA THR A 319 -11.06 1.91 -2.61
C THR A 319 -10.20 2.53 -1.52
N GLY A 320 -9.44 1.69 -0.80
CA GLY A 320 -8.58 2.13 0.29
C GLY A 320 -7.49 3.07 -0.17
N VAL A 321 -6.76 2.74 -1.24
CA VAL A 321 -5.70 3.60 -1.77
C VAL A 321 -6.21 4.96 -2.24
N ARG A 322 -7.43 5.02 -2.78
CA ARG A 322 -8.09 6.28 -3.17
C ARG A 322 -8.54 7.07 -1.95
N ARG A 323 -9.05 6.43 -0.91
CA ARG A 323 -9.35 7.10 0.37
C ARG A 323 -8.07 7.67 0.97
N LEU A 324 -7.00 6.88 1.06
CA LEU A 324 -5.71 7.29 1.59
C LEU A 324 -5.19 8.55 0.90
N ILE A 325 -5.02 8.53 -0.42
CA ILE A 325 -4.45 9.68 -1.13
C ILE A 325 -5.34 10.92 -1.08
N ARG A 326 -6.67 10.78 -1.16
CA ARG A 326 -7.60 11.93 -1.09
C ARG A 326 -7.56 12.61 0.28
N HIS A 327 -7.52 11.83 1.36
CA HIS A 327 -7.39 12.39 2.70
C HIS A 327 -5.99 12.96 2.92
N ALA A 328 -4.93 12.21 2.59
CA ALA A 328 -3.55 12.62 2.80
C ALA A 328 -3.16 13.88 2.03
N ARG A 329 -3.84 14.20 0.92
CA ARG A 329 -3.62 15.44 0.16
C ARG A 329 -4.52 16.61 0.55
N SER A 330 -5.44 16.42 1.51
CA SER A 330 -6.24 17.52 2.04
C SER A 330 -5.28 18.52 2.71
N PRO A 331 -5.24 19.80 2.31
CA PRO A 331 -4.19 20.74 2.71
C PRO A 331 -3.97 20.82 4.23
N ASP A 332 -5.03 20.73 5.03
CA ASP A 332 -4.95 20.83 6.49
C ASP A 332 -4.40 19.56 7.16
N LEU A 333 -4.53 18.39 6.51
CA LEU A 333 -3.98 17.13 7.00
C LEU A 333 -2.57 16.88 6.47
N ALA A 334 -2.30 17.32 5.23
CA ALA A 334 -1.13 16.97 4.47
C ALA A 334 0.15 17.26 5.27
N TYR A 335 0.94 16.20 5.51
CA TYR A 335 2.23 16.25 6.21
C TYR A 335 2.15 16.82 7.64
N SER A 336 0.98 16.74 8.29
CA SER A 336 0.76 17.27 9.64
C SER A 336 1.32 16.39 10.76
N ARG A 337 1.59 15.11 10.47
CA ARG A 337 2.08 14.06 11.39
C ARG A 337 2.80 12.96 10.58
N PRO A 338 3.43 11.97 11.21
CA PRO A 338 3.91 10.78 10.50
C PRO A 338 2.78 10.04 9.76
N VAL A 339 3.09 9.40 8.62
CA VAL A 339 2.06 8.81 7.74
C VAL A 339 1.32 7.62 8.35
N ASP A 340 1.98 6.83 9.20
CA ASP A 340 1.35 5.75 9.96
C ASP A 340 0.25 6.27 10.89
N HIS A 341 0.48 7.42 11.54
CA HIS A 341 -0.52 8.07 12.39
C HIS A 341 -1.73 8.53 11.57
N VAL A 342 -1.56 8.92 10.31
CA VAL A 342 -2.69 9.25 9.43
C VAL A 342 -3.58 8.04 9.19
N ILE A 343 -2.98 6.89 8.88
CA ILE A 343 -3.73 5.65 8.62
C ILE A 343 -4.51 5.25 9.89
N LYS A 344 -3.85 5.32 11.05
CA LYS A 344 -4.48 5.10 12.35
C LYS A 344 -5.66 6.05 12.56
N ASP A 345 -5.42 7.35 12.45
CA ASP A 345 -6.40 8.38 12.75
C ASP A 345 -7.61 8.30 11.82
N LEU A 346 -7.38 8.08 10.51
CA LEU A 346 -8.46 7.88 9.54
C LEU A 346 -9.27 6.61 9.82
N THR A 347 -8.66 5.56 10.38
CA THR A 347 -9.39 4.36 10.78
C THR A 347 -10.26 4.62 12.01
N LEU A 348 -9.72 5.29 13.02
CA LEU A 348 -10.46 5.65 14.24
C LEU A 348 -11.61 6.63 13.96
N GLN A 349 -11.45 7.48 12.93
CA GLN A 349 -12.50 8.35 12.37
C GLN A 349 -13.47 7.62 11.42
N ARG A 350 -13.34 6.29 11.26
CA ARG A 350 -14.15 5.45 10.34
C ARG A 350 -14.11 5.90 8.87
N ARG A 351 -13.06 6.62 8.48
CA ARG A 351 -12.78 7.02 7.09
C ARG A 351 -12.03 5.92 6.32
N LEU A 352 -11.42 4.99 7.05
CA LEU A 352 -10.82 3.76 6.51
C LEU A 352 -11.35 2.54 7.26
N LYS A 353 -11.66 1.48 6.52
CA LYS A 353 -11.94 0.15 7.08
C LYS A 353 -10.66 -0.67 7.12
N THR A 354 -9.92 -0.56 8.22
CA THR A 354 -8.58 -1.16 8.36
C THR A 354 -8.60 -2.40 9.25
N PHE A 355 -7.81 -3.40 8.86
CA PHE A 355 -7.56 -4.61 9.63
C PHE A 355 -6.07 -4.77 9.89
N SER A 356 -5.72 -5.55 10.91
CA SER A 356 -4.36 -5.89 11.28
C SER A 356 -4.18 -7.41 11.34
N VAL A 357 -2.99 -7.88 11.01
CA VAL A 357 -2.60 -9.28 11.20
C VAL A 357 -1.91 -9.44 12.55
N TYR A 358 -2.42 -10.32 13.41
CA TYR A 358 -1.82 -10.66 14.69
C TYR A 358 -1.77 -12.18 14.96
N PRO A 359 -0.60 -12.76 15.30
CA PRO A 359 0.72 -12.14 15.27
C PRO A 359 1.09 -11.65 13.86
N GLN A 360 1.86 -10.57 13.78
CA GLN A 360 2.28 -10.02 12.50
C GLN A 360 3.18 -10.99 11.72
N ILE A 361 3.13 -10.89 10.39
CA ILE A 361 3.84 -11.81 9.48
C ILE A 361 5.00 -11.13 8.74
N VAL A 362 5.19 -9.84 8.97
CA VAL A 362 6.31 -9.02 8.49
C VAL A 362 6.75 -8.12 9.64
N ILE A 363 8.06 -8.04 9.88
CA ILE A 363 8.65 -7.25 10.97
C ILE A 363 9.73 -6.32 10.42
N GLN A 364 10.07 -5.27 11.16
CA GLN A 364 11.25 -4.47 10.84
C GLN A 364 12.51 -5.16 11.35
N THR A 365 13.52 -5.27 10.49
CA THR A 365 14.85 -5.73 10.86
C THR A 365 15.56 -4.68 11.70
N LYS A 366 16.15 -5.11 12.82
CA LYS A 366 16.93 -4.22 13.70
C LYS A 366 18.42 -4.17 13.34
N GLU A 367 18.81 -4.81 12.24
CA GLU A 367 20.21 -4.92 11.80
C GLU A 367 20.72 -3.61 11.17
N SER A 368 19.85 -2.62 10.95
CA SER A 368 20.24 -1.28 10.51
C SER A 368 19.50 -0.16 11.25
N ILE A 369 20.15 0.99 11.39
CA ILE A 369 19.54 2.20 11.98
C ILE A 369 18.38 2.66 11.07
N SER A 370 17.20 2.90 11.64
CA SER A 370 16.06 3.44 10.89
C SER A 370 16.39 4.84 10.37
N ASP A 371 16.19 5.08 9.07
CA ASP A 371 16.39 6.40 8.45
C ASP A 371 15.32 7.41 8.87
N VAL A 372 14.21 6.93 9.46
CA VAL A 372 13.08 7.75 9.94
C VAL A 372 13.17 8.03 11.43
N VAL A 373 13.50 7.00 12.22
CA VAL A 373 13.36 7.03 13.69
C VAL A 373 14.72 7.04 14.42
N GLY A 374 15.82 6.71 13.73
CA GLY A 374 17.16 6.55 14.31
C GLY A 374 17.33 5.25 15.12
N ASP A 375 18.42 5.12 15.87
CA ASP A 375 18.63 4.03 16.83
C ASP A 375 17.82 4.32 18.09
N ARG A 376 16.59 3.82 18.15
CA ARG A 376 15.86 3.71 19.40
C ARG A 376 15.99 2.26 19.82
N GLY A 377 16.96 1.97 20.71
CA GLY A 377 17.12 0.70 21.39
C GLY A 377 15.92 0.34 22.27
N ILE A 378 14.77 0.07 21.66
CA ILE A 378 13.56 -0.36 22.34
C ILE A 378 13.53 -1.89 22.29
N GLY A 379 13.56 -2.52 23.46
CA GLY A 379 13.68 -3.96 23.69
C GLY A 379 12.52 -4.85 23.21
N TRP A 380 11.71 -4.40 22.24
CA TRP A 380 10.65 -5.21 21.63
C TRP A 380 11.25 -6.23 20.67
N LYS A 381 11.40 -7.50 21.05
CA LYS A 381 11.71 -8.56 20.09
C LYS A 381 10.41 -8.97 19.38
N GLU A 382 10.11 -8.29 18.28
CA GLU A 382 9.16 -8.83 17.30
C GLU A 382 9.80 -10.07 16.69
N ALA A 383 9.11 -11.20 16.75
CA ALA A 383 9.64 -12.49 16.31
C ALA A 383 8.72 -13.11 15.26
N LEU A 384 9.33 -13.52 14.16
CA LEU A 384 8.70 -14.40 13.17
C LEU A 384 8.83 -15.84 13.64
N LEU A 385 7.83 -16.68 13.34
CA LEU A 385 7.91 -18.11 13.62
C LEU A 385 8.94 -18.81 12.71
N ASP A 386 9.06 -18.33 11.48
CA ASP A 386 9.99 -18.85 10.49
C ASP A 386 10.55 -17.73 9.62
N SER A 387 11.59 -17.05 10.11
CA SER A 387 12.25 -15.94 9.44
C SER A 387 12.84 -16.34 8.08
N THR A 388 12.56 -15.54 7.05
CA THR A 388 13.13 -15.73 5.71
C THR A 388 14.63 -15.43 5.72
N LEU A 389 15.05 -14.34 6.38
CA LEU A 389 16.47 -14.01 6.51
C LEU A 389 17.26 -15.08 7.27
N GLU A 390 16.69 -15.65 8.33
CA GLU A 390 17.30 -16.76 9.06
C GLU A 390 17.53 -17.98 8.15
N ARG A 391 16.54 -18.34 7.32
CA ARG A 391 16.72 -19.43 6.34
C ARG A 391 17.79 -19.12 5.30
N ILE A 392 17.88 -17.87 4.82
CA ILE A 392 18.92 -17.45 3.87
C ILE A 392 20.32 -17.63 4.50
N ARG A 393 20.47 -17.23 5.76
CA ARG A 393 21.72 -17.43 6.52
C ARG A 393 22.07 -18.92 6.68
N MET A 394 21.08 -19.74 7.06
CA MET A 394 21.26 -21.19 7.18
C MET A 394 21.64 -21.86 5.85
N GLU A 395 21.03 -21.46 4.73
CA GLU A 395 21.37 -21.99 3.39
C GLU A 395 22.81 -21.63 3.02
N SER A 396 23.26 -20.44 3.41
CA SER A 396 24.62 -19.93 3.17
C SER A 396 25.66 -20.52 4.14
N GLY A 397 25.25 -21.34 5.11
CA GLY A 397 26.14 -21.93 6.13
C GLY A 397 26.53 -20.99 7.26
N GLU A 398 25.85 -19.84 7.41
CA GLU A 398 26.06 -18.91 8.52
C GLU A 398 25.36 -19.43 9.80
N ILE A 399 25.99 -19.22 10.97
CA ILE A 399 25.44 -19.65 12.26
C ILE A 399 24.29 -18.70 12.65
N PRO A 400 23.13 -19.21 13.11
CA PRO A 400 22.03 -18.36 13.58
C PRO A 400 22.47 -17.42 14.70
N ILE A 401 21.94 -16.19 14.69
CA ILE A 401 22.12 -15.23 15.80
C ILE A 401 21.13 -15.62 16.91
N GLU A 402 21.63 -15.89 18.12
CA GLU A 402 20.83 -16.26 19.31
C GLU A 402 19.89 -15.13 19.82
#